data_AF-I3S1T0-F1
#
_entry.id   AF-I3S1T0-F1
#
_cell.length_a   1.000
_cell.length_b   1.000
_cell.length_c   1.000
_cell.angle_alpha   90.00
_cell.angle_beta   90.00
_cell.angle_gamma   90.00
#
_symmetry.space_group_name_H-M   'P 1'
#
loop_
_entity.id
_entity.type
_entity.pdbx_description
1 polymer ?
#
loop_
_entity_poly.entity_id
_entity_poly.type
_entity_poly.pdbx_seq_one_letter_code
_entity_poly.pdbx_strand_id
1 'polypeptide(L)'
;MRQGPIDAYLFSLVDEDDKSIQPGNFERHWGLFYFDGQPKYPVNLIRSSQHNGLVGASGVDYLSKKWCVLKPSANLNDDQLAPSVTYACENADCTSLGYGTTCGNLDVQGNISYAFNSYFQRNDQMDSACKFSGLAMVTDKDPSGGSCKFRIMIQTNSARLNESVGYLRTVLFGFVTLLLLCNLPF
;
A
#
# COMPACT_ATOMS: atom_id res chain seq x y z
N MET A 1 -38.83 -17.22 1.81
CA MET A 1 -38.53 -16.14 0.85
C MET A 1 -39.80 -15.86 0.05
N ARG A 2 -40.09 -14.60 -0.28
CA ARG A 2 -41.31 -14.23 -1.02
C ARG A 2 -41.15 -14.68 -2.48
N GLN A 3 -42.20 -15.25 -3.08
CA GLN A 3 -42.17 -15.61 -4.50
C GLN A 3 -42.27 -14.35 -5.36
N GLY A 4 -41.39 -14.22 -6.35
CA GLY A 4 -41.34 -13.10 -7.29
C GLY A 4 -39.91 -12.82 -7.78
N PRO A 5 -39.75 -11.89 -8.74
CA PRO A 5 -38.43 -11.37 -9.13
C PRO A 5 -37.69 -10.78 -7.92
N ILE A 6 -36.37 -10.95 -7.89
CA ILE A 6 -35.50 -10.33 -6.88
C ILE A 6 -34.73 -9.21 -7.57
N ASP A 7 -34.92 -7.98 -7.11
CA ASP A 7 -34.07 -6.85 -7.47
C ASP A 7 -32.89 -6.79 -6.49
N ALA A 8 -31.67 -6.81 -7.02
CA ALA A 8 -30.44 -6.72 -6.22
C ALA A 8 -29.64 -5.49 -6.66
N TYR A 9 -29.16 -4.72 -5.69
CA TYR A 9 -28.32 -3.54 -5.92
C TYR A 9 -26.93 -3.80 -5.36
N LEU A 10 -25.91 -3.39 -6.12
CA LEU A 10 -24.52 -3.44 -5.67
C LEU A 10 -24.20 -2.14 -4.93
N PHE A 11 -23.78 -2.24 -3.67
CA PHE A 11 -23.40 -1.07 -2.87
C PHE A 11 -22.01 -0.54 -3.28
N SER A 12 -21.01 -1.42 -3.37
CA SER A 12 -19.67 -1.05 -3.81
C SER A 12 -19.05 -2.15 -4.66
N LEU A 13 -18.34 -1.74 -5.71
CA LEU A 13 -17.63 -2.64 -6.61
C LEU A 13 -16.21 -2.92 -6.10
N VAL A 14 -15.48 -1.91 -5.63
CA VAL A 14 -14.07 -1.99 -5.22
C VAL A 14 -13.90 -1.56 -3.76
N ASP A 15 -12.92 -2.15 -3.08
CA ASP A 15 -12.45 -1.63 -1.80
C ASP A 15 -11.90 -0.19 -2.01
N GLU A 16 -12.29 0.75 -1.15
CA GLU A 16 -11.96 2.18 -1.26
C GLU A 16 -10.97 2.58 -0.16
N ASP A 17 -9.73 2.88 -0.54
CA ASP A 17 -8.62 3.16 0.36
C ASP A 17 -8.68 4.56 1.02
N ASP A 18 -9.43 5.52 0.45
CA ASP A 18 -9.59 6.88 1.00
C ASP A 18 -10.97 7.13 1.66
N LYS A 19 -11.85 6.12 1.71
CA LYS A 19 -13.16 6.24 2.38
C LYS A 19 -12.99 6.42 3.90
N SER A 20 -13.94 7.04 4.58
CA SER A 20 -13.95 7.05 6.06
C SER A 20 -14.02 5.62 6.63
N ILE A 21 -13.30 5.37 7.73
CA ILE A 21 -13.37 4.11 8.49
C ILE A 21 -14.48 4.14 9.56
N GLN A 22 -15.38 5.11 9.55
CA GLN A 22 -16.49 5.18 10.50
C GLN A 22 -17.75 4.54 9.91
N PRO A 23 -18.46 3.68 10.66
CA PRO A 23 -18.32 3.41 12.10
C PRO A 23 -17.31 2.30 12.47
N GLY A 24 -16.60 1.71 11.51
CA GLY A 24 -15.55 0.74 11.80
C GLY A 24 -14.64 0.44 10.62
N ASN A 25 -13.51 -0.21 10.91
CA ASN A 25 -12.43 -0.53 9.96
C ASN A 25 -12.90 -1.27 8.69
N PHE A 26 -14.05 -1.94 8.73
CA PHE A 26 -14.60 -2.68 7.60
C PHE A 26 -15.16 -1.78 6.48
N GLU A 27 -15.42 -0.49 6.73
CA GLU A 27 -16.09 0.41 5.79
C GLU A 27 -15.37 0.56 4.45
N ARG A 28 -14.03 0.43 4.45
CA ARG A 28 -13.20 0.44 3.23
C ARG A 28 -13.25 -0.86 2.43
N HIS A 29 -13.89 -1.91 2.96
CA HIS A 29 -13.71 -3.29 2.52
C HIS A 29 -14.98 -3.99 2.02
N TRP A 30 -15.98 -3.23 1.59
CA TRP A 30 -17.25 -3.73 1.06
C TRP A 30 -17.19 -4.15 -0.43
N GLY A 31 -16.06 -3.95 -1.10
CA GLY A 31 -15.91 -4.24 -2.52
C GLY A 31 -15.98 -5.73 -2.84
N LEU A 32 -16.48 -6.04 -4.03
CA LEU A 32 -16.33 -7.36 -4.65
C LEU A 32 -14.90 -7.58 -5.17
N PHE A 33 -14.21 -6.48 -5.45
CA PHE A 33 -12.83 -6.41 -5.87
C PHE A 33 -12.00 -5.65 -4.83
N TYR A 34 -10.70 -5.94 -4.77
CA TYR A 34 -9.75 -5.07 -4.09
C TYR A 34 -9.58 -3.73 -4.84
N PHE A 35 -8.84 -2.79 -4.25
CA PHE A 35 -8.56 -1.46 -4.82
C PHE A 35 -7.93 -1.53 -6.23
N ASP A 36 -7.23 -2.62 -6.56
CA ASP A 36 -6.57 -2.87 -7.83
C ASP A 36 -7.45 -3.65 -8.83
N GLY A 37 -8.73 -3.84 -8.53
CA GLY A 37 -9.67 -4.55 -9.38
C GLY A 37 -9.46 -6.07 -9.41
N GLN A 38 -8.67 -6.64 -8.48
CA GLN A 38 -8.56 -8.09 -8.35
C GLN A 38 -9.75 -8.67 -7.55
N PRO A 39 -10.34 -9.80 -7.96
CA PRO A 39 -11.53 -10.34 -7.35
C PRO A 39 -11.27 -10.83 -5.92
N LYS A 40 -12.14 -10.48 -4.98
CA LYS A 40 -12.03 -10.82 -3.55
C LYS A 40 -12.82 -12.06 -3.17
N TYR A 41 -13.93 -12.32 -3.87
CA TYR A 41 -14.83 -13.43 -3.59
C TYR A 41 -15.09 -14.29 -4.83
N PRO A 42 -15.26 -15.61 -4.68
CA PRO A 42 -15.62 -16.51 -5.77
C PRO A 42 -17.13 -16.42 -6.06
N VAL A 43 -17.59 -15.25 -6.54
CA VAL A 43 -19.01 -14.99 -6.86
C VAL A 43 -19.22 -14.87 -8.38
N ASN A 44 -20.41 -15.26 -8.84
CA ASN A 44 -20.87 -15.09 -10.22
C ASN A 44 -22.03 -14.10 -10.24
N LEU A 45 -21.86 -12.98 -10.96
CA LEU A 45 -22.93 -11.97 -11.11
C LEU A 45 -23.86 -12.26 -12.30
N ILE A 46 -23.39 -13.06 -13.26
CA ILE A 46 -24.14 -13.44 -14.45
C ILE A 46 -24.40 -14.94 -14.40
N ARG A 47 -25.66 -15.35 -14.58
CA ARG A 47 -26.05 -16.76 -14.74
C ARG A 47 -25.70 -17.24 -16.14
N SER A 48 -24.41 -17.25 -16.48
CA SER A 48 -23.88 -17.77 -17.74
C SER A 48 -22.95 -18.95 -17.45
N SER A 49 -23.12 -20.04 -18.19
CA SER A 49 -22.23 -21.21 -18.13
C SER A 49 -20.86 -20.98 -18.76
N GLN A 50 -20.60 -19.81 -19.34
CA GLN A 50 -19.34 -19.51 -20.04
C GLN A 50 -18.29 -18.79 -19.19
N HIS A 51 -18.64 -18.25 -18.02
CA HIS A 51 -17.70 -17.53 -17.16
C HIS A 51 -17.69 -18.09 -15.73
N ASN A 52 -16.50 -18.50 -15.27
CA ASN A 52 -16.26 -19.01 -13.92
C ASN A 52 -15.76 -17.89 -13.00
N GLY A 53 -16.66 -17.01 -12.57
CA GLY A 53 -16.40 -16.01 -11.54
C GLY A 53 -16.21 -14.59 -12.06
N LEU A 54 -15.90 -13.70 -11.12
CA LEU A 54 -15.44 -12.34 -11.40
C LEU A 54 -14.11 -12.35 -12.16
N VAL A 55 -13.99 -11.50 -13.17
CA VAL A 55 -12.75 -11.30 -13.93
C VAL A 55 -12.03 -10.09 -13.38
N GLY A 56 -10.74 -10.25 -13.02
CA GLY A 56 -9.92 -9.15 -12.53
C GLY A 56 -9.61 -8.10 -13.59
N ALA A 57 -9.36 -6.87 -13.15
CA ALA A 57 -8.91 -5.80 -14.02
C ALA A 57 -7.59 -6.19 -14.74
N SER A 58 -7.46 -5.76 -16.00
CA SER A 58 -6.28 -5.99 -16.82
C SER A 58 -5.56 -4.66 -17.08
N GLY A 59 -4.24 -4.71 -17.32
CA GLY A 59 -3.43 -3.51 -17.54
C GLY A 59 -3.23 -2.67 -16.28
N VAL A 60 -3.27 -3.29 -15.09
CA VAL A 60 -2.99 -2.62 -13.83
C VAL A 60 -1.48 -2.51 -13.66
N ASP A 61 -0.96 -1.28 -13.77
CA ASP A 61 0.43 -0.97 -13.46
C ASP A 61 0.57 -0.80 -11.94
N TYR A 62 1.54 -1.49 -11.34
CA TYR A 62 1.87 -1.37 -9.93
C TYR A 62 3.17 -0.58 -9.74
N LEU A 63 3.35 -0.01 -8.55
CA LEU A 63 4.64 0.51 -8.13
C LEU A 63 5.70 -0.61 -8.06
N SER A 64 6.95 -0.22 -7.87
CA SER A 64 8.07 -1.17 -7.75
C SER A 64 7.85 -2.18 -6.61
N LYS A 65 8.40 -3.39 -6.75
CA LYS A 65 8.37 -4.43 -5.71
C LYS A 65 9.32 -4.11 -4.56
N LYS A 66 8.93 -3.13 -3.77
CA LYS A 66 9.67 -2.61 -2.61
C LYS A 66 8.68 -2.39 -1.47
N TRP A 67 9.13 -2.68 -0.26
CA TRP A 67 8.36 -2.51 0.96
C TRP A 67 9.15 -1.71 1.98
N CYS A 68 8.44 -0.91 2.77
CA CYS A 68 9.03 -0.25 3.92
C CYS A 68 8.76 -1.07 5.18
N VAL A 69 9.81 -1.50 5.86
CA VAL A 69 9.72 -2.36 7.06
C VAL A 69 10.50 -1.76 8.21
N LEU A 70 10.18 -2.19 9.44
CA LEU A 70 10.99 -1.87 10.61
C LEU A 70 12.41 -2.45 10.42
N LYS A 71 13.45 -1.68 10.74
CA LYS A 71 14.81 -2.21 10.74
C LYS A 71 14.95 -3.33 11.78
N PRO A 72 15.62 -4.44 11.46
CA PRO A 72 15.92 -5.49 12.44
C PRO A 72 16.72 -4.98 13.65
N SER A 73 17.50 -3.90 13.46
CA SER A 73 18.30 -3.26 14.50
C SER A 73 17.56 -2.13 15.24
N ALA A 74 16.29 -1.86 14.93
CA ALA A 74 15.54 -0.80 15.58
C ALA A 74 15.29 -1.13 17.06
N ASN A 75 15.42 -0.12 17.92
CA ASN A 75 15.08 -0.25 19.33
C ASN A 75 13.55 -0.17 19.50
N LEU A 76 12.93 -1.24 20.02
CA LEU A 76 11.48 -1.26 20.26
C LEU A 76 11.03 -0.31 21.39
N ASN A 77 11.97 0.20 22.18
CA ASN A 77 11.74 1.18 23.23
C ASN A 77 12.14 2.61 22.81
N ASP A 78 12.36 2.86 21.53
CA ASP A 78 12.63 4.21 21.02
C ASP A 78 11.39 5.10 21.19
N ASP A 79 11.54 6.27 21.80
CA ASP A 79 10.46 7.22 22.03
C ASP A 79 9.78 7.70 20.73
N GLN A 80 10.46 7.57 19.58
CA GLN A 80 9.92 7.90 18.25
C GLN A 80 9.13 6.75 17.60
N LEU A 81 9.20 5.53 18.14
CA LEU A 81 8.56 4.37 17.51
C LEU A 81 7.04 4.47 17.51
N ALA A 82 6.43 4.66 18.68
CA ALA A 82 4.98 4.76 18.80
C ALA A 82 4.41 5.96 18.01
N PRO A 83 4.97 7.18 18.10
CA PRO A 83 4.56 8.29 17.24
C PRO A 83 4.69 8.00 15.74
N SER A 84 5.74 7.29 15.31
CA SER A 84 5.93 6.92 13.92
C SER A 84 4.85 5.97 13.41
N VAL A 85 4.47 4.97 14.22
CA VAL A 85 3.39 4.02 13.88
C VAL A 85 2.05 4.74 13.83
N THR A 86 1.74 5.58 14.82
CA THR A 86 0.51 6.39 14.84
C THR A 86 0.43 7.27 13.61
N TYR A 87 1.49 8.03 13.30
CA TYR A 87 1.55 8.90 12.13
C TYR A 87 1.33 8.12 10.82
N ALA A 88 1.95 6.95 10.69
CA ALA A 88 1.76 6.09 9.52
C ALA A 88 0.29 5.70 9.35
N CYS A 89 -0.37 5.25 10.43
CA CYS A 89 -1.76 4.80 10.38
C CYS A 89 -2.80 5.92 10.30
N GLU A 90 -2.49 7.14 10.76
CA GLU A 90 -3.34 8.32 10.55
C GLU A 90 -3.31 8.79 9.09
N ASN A 91 -2.21 8.50 8.38
CA ASN A 91 -1.97 8.96 7.02
C ASN A 91 -1.96 7.83 5.99
N ALA A 92 -2.46 6.64 6.35
CA ALA A 92 -2.54 5.46 5.49
C ALA A 92 -3.65 4.51 5.94
N ASP A 93 -3.77 3.35 5.28
CA ASP A 93 -4.75 2.33 5.64
C ASP A 93 -4.12 1.21 6.49
N CYS A 94 -4.33 1.28 7.81
CA CYS A 94 -3.94 0.25 8.77
C CYS A 94 -5.11 -0.64 9.23
N THR A 95 -6.29 -0.54 8.60
CA THR A 95 -7.51 -1.25 9.05
C THR A 95 -7.34 -2.78 9.12
N SER A 96 -6.48 -3.33 8.26
CA SER A 96 -6.13 -4.76 8.20
C SER A 96 -5.26 -5.24 9.38
N LEU A 97 -4.85 -4.38 10.30
CA LEU A 97 -4.20 -4.77 11.57
C LEU A 97 -5.20 -5.04 12.69
N GLY A 98 -6.48 -4.74 12.50
CA GLY A 98 -7.51 -4.93 13.51
C GLY A 98 -7.74 -6.39 13.88
N TYR A 99 -8.30 -6.63 15.07
CA TYR A 99 -8.67 -7.98 15.50
C TYR A 99 -9.61 -8.67 14.49
N GLY A 100 -9.34 -9.93 14.17
CA GLY A 100 -10.15 -10.73 13.23
C GLY A 100 -9.95 -10.39 11.74
N THR A 101 -9.04 -9.47 11.41
CA THR A 101 -8.73 -9.10 10.02
C THR A 101 -7.55 -9.91 9.45
N THR A 102 -7.24 -9.72 8.16
CA THR A 102 -6.25 -10.53 7.44
C THR A 102 -4.82 -10.43 7.99
N CYS A 103 -4.46 -9.31 8.63
CA CYS A 103 -3.15 -9.08 9.27
C CYS A 103 -3.24 -8.89 10.79
N GLY A 104 -4.36 -9.25 11.43
CA GLY A 104 -4.56 -9.07 12.87
C GLY A 104 -3.71 -9.98 13.79
N ASN A 105 -3.00 -10.95 13.22
CA ASN A 105 -2.17 -11.93 13.96
C ASN A 105 -0.66 -11.75 13.71
N LEU A 106 -0.23 -10.61 13.19
CA LEU A 106 1.20 -10.29 13.08
C LEU A 106 1.83 -10.12 14.46
N ASP A 107 3.13 -10.40 14.56
CA ASP A 107 3.91 -10.04 15.74
C ASP A 107 4.16 -8.52 15.79
N VAL A 108 4.84 -8.04 16.83
CA VAL A 108 5.07 -6.60 17.03
C VAL A 108 5.83 -5.99 15.83
N GLN A 109 6.87 -6.68 15.35
CA GLN A 109 7.68 -6.18 14.23
C GLN A 109 6.88 -6.17 12.92
N GLY A 110 6.05 -7.20 12.69
CA GLY A 110 5.15 -7.29 11.55
C GLY A 110 4.11 -6.18 11.56
N ASN A 111 3.47 -5.89 12.70
CA ASN A 111 2.50 -4.80 12.83
C ASN A 111 3.12 -3.45 12.48
N ILE A 112 4.30 -3.14 13.03
CA ILE A 112 5.01 -1.89 12.77
C ILE A 112 5.40 -1.80 11.29
N SER A 113 5.92 -2.89 10.73
CA SER A 113 6.30 -2.96 9.32
C SER A 113 5.09 -2.78 8.40
N TYR A 114 3.93 -3.31 8.76
CA TYR A 114 2.71 -3.14 7.97
C TYR A 114 2.27 -1.68 7.93
N ALA A 115 2.28 -1.00 9.08
CA ALA A 115 1.97 0.42 9.16
C ALA A 115 2.92 1.26 8.30
N PHE A 116 4.24 1.03 8.43
CA PHE A 116 5.26 1.72 7.64
C PHE A 116 5.09 1.46 6.14
N ASN A 117 4.81 0.22 5.74
CA ASN A 117 4.56 -0.10 4.35
C ASN A 117 3.30 0.58 3.83
N SER A 118 2.20 0.55 4.57
CA SER A 118 0.94 1.18 4.15
C SER A 118 1.16 2.67 3.83
N TYR A 119 1.85 3.39 4.72
CA TYR A 119 2.22 4.79 4.49
C TYR A 119 3.17 4.96 3.31
N PHE A 120 4.22 4.15 3.21
CA PHE A 120 5.19 4.21 2.11
C PHE A 120 4.52 4.04 0.74
N GLN A 121 3.57 3.12 0.62
CA GLN A 121 2.86 2.85 -0.63
C GLN A 121 1.84 3.93 -0.96
N ARG A 122 1.12 4.48 0.03
CA ARG A 122 0.22 5.62 -0.18
C ARG A 122 0.96 6.90 -0.60
N ASN A 123 2.24 6.99 -0.26
CA ASN A 123 3.12 8.11 -0.61
C ASN A 123 4.05 7.78 -1.80
N ASP A 124 3.56 7.00 -2.76
CA ASP A 124 4.23 6.71 -4.04
C ASP A 124 5.67 6.18 -3.90
N GLN A 125 5.95 5.45 -2.82
CA GLN A 125 7.30 4.92 -2.52
C GLN A 125 8.41 5.97 -2.45
N MET A 126 8.10 7.22 -2.12
CA MET A 126 9.12 8.25 -1.94
C MET A 126 10.16 7.83 -0.88
N ASP A 127 11.44 8.09 -1.12
CA ASP A 127 12.52 7.80 -0.17
C ASP A 127 12.30 8.46 1.21
N SER A 128 11.66 9.64 1.23
CA SER A 128 11.29 10.31 2.48
C SER A 128 10.21 9.58 3.27
N ALA A 129 9.36 8.80 2.60
CA ALA A 129 8.23 8.10 3.21
C ALA A 129 8.64 6.81 3.94
N CYS A 130 9.88 6.35 3.80
CA CYS A 130 10.41 5.20 4.53
C CYS A 130 11.57 5.58 5.47
N LYS A 131 11.44 6.70 6.18
CA LYS A 131 12.44 7.15 7.16
C LYS A 131 12.05 6.84 8.59
N PHE A 132 10.89 7.34 9.05
CA PHE A 132 10.37 7.16 10.41
C PHE A 132 11.45 7.35 11.49
N SER A 133 12.07 8.54 11.52
CA SER A 133 13.18 8.87 12.43
C SER A 133 14.38 7.90 12.35
N GLY A 134 14.58 7.26 11.19
CA GLY A 134 15.65 6.28 10.98
C GLY A 134 15.30 4.87 11.43
N LEU A 135 14.08 4.61 11.90
CA LEU A 135 13.63 3.30 12.37
C LEU A 135 13.28 2.34 11.24
N ALA A 136 12.97 2.85 10.04
CA ALA A 136 12.52 2.05 8.92
C ALA A 136 13.59 1.87 7.82
N MET A 137 13.43 0.82 7.02
CA MET A 137 14.25 0.54 5.84
C MET A 137 13.40 0.02 4.69
N VAL A 138 13.85 0.28 3.47
CA VAL A 138 13.28 -0.33 2.26
C VAL A 138 13.88 -1.72 2.06
N THR A 139 13.04 -2.69 1.68
CA THR A 139 13.45 -4.05 1.30
C THR A 139 12.76 -4.48 0.01
N ASP A 140 13.39 -5.35 -0.75
CA ASP A 140 12.86 -6.07 -1.91
C ASP A 140 12.30 -7.47 -1.53
N LYS A 141 12.41 -7.85 -0.26
CA LYS A 141 11.85 -9.09 0.27
C LYS A 141 10.41 -8.86 0.71
N ASP A 142 9.47 -9.52 0.03
CA ASP A 142 8.05 -9.48 0.38
C ASP A 142 7.82 -10.00 1.82
N PRO A 143 7.34 -9.16 2.75
CA PRO A 143 7.07 -9.55 4.13
C PRO A 143 5.69 -10.21 4.31
N SER A 144 4.90 -10.37 3.23
CA SER A 144 3.58 -11.02 3.27
C SER A 144 3.66 -12.47 3.76
N GLY A 145 2.63 -12.91 4.48
CA GLY A 145 2.55 -14.27 5.02
C GLY A 145 1.11 -14.71 5.27
N GLY A 146 0.80 -15.96 4.94
CA GLY A 146 -0.56 -16.50 5.07
C GLY A 146 -1.59 -15.66 4.31
N SER A 147 -2.64 -15.24 5.02
CA SER A 147 -3.68 -14.33 4.49
C SER A 147 -3.28 -12.85 4.52
N CYS A 148 -2.22 -12.48 5.26
CA CYS A 148 -1.79 -11.10 5.35
C CYS A 148 -0.95 -10.71 4.13
N LYS A 149 -1.34 -9.63 3.45
CA LYS A 149 -0.66 -9.10 2.28
C LYS A 149 -0.15 -7.69 2.54
N PHE A 150 1.16 -7.50 2.43
CA PHE A 150 1.76 -6.18 2.38
C PHE A 150 1.65 -5.68 0.94
N ARG A 151 0.58 -4.94 0.67
CA ARG A 151 0.22 -4.53 -0.69
C ARG A 151 1.25 -3.55 -1.26
N ILE A 152 1.36 -3.57 -2.58
CA ILE A 152 2.02 -2.55 -3.39
C ILE A 152 0.90 -1.76 -4.07
N MET A 153 0.93 -0.44 -4.00
CA MET A 153 -0.10 0.40 -4.61
C MET A 153 0.03 0.44 -6.13
N ILE A 154 -1.07 0.79 -6.80
CA ILE A 154 -1.10 1.00 -8.25
C ILE A 154 -0.26 2.24 -8.61
N GLN A 155 0.36 2.23 -9.79
CA GLN A 155 1.12 3.38 -10.28
C GLN A 155 0.14 4.44 -10.78
N THR A 156 -0.01 5.52 -10.01
CA THR A 156 -0.81 6.69 -10.37
C THR A 156 0.01 7.69 -11.19
N ASN A 157 -0.64 8.73 -11.72
CA ASN A 157 0.07 9.83 -12.39
C ASN A 157 1.02 10.58 -11.43
N SER A 158 0.67 10.72 -10.14
CA SER A 158 1.56 11.36 -9.16
C SER A 158 2.84 10.57 -8.96
N ALA A 159 2.75 9.23 -8.89
CA ALA A 159 3.91 8.36 -8.79
C ALA A 159 4.86 8.52 -9.99
N ARG A 160 4.32 8.55 -11.22
CA ARG A 160 5.11 8.77 -12.46
C ARG A 160 5.82 10.12 -12.47
N LEU A 161 5.14 11.17 -11.98
CA LEU A 161 5.73 12.51 -11.84
C LEU A 161 6.86 12.52 -10.80
N ASN A 162 6.68 11.85 -9.66
CA ASN A 162 7.70 11.75 -8.62
C ASN A 162 8.97 11.04 -9.14
N GLU A 163 8.82 9.95 -9.89
CA GLU A 163 9.95 9.28 -10.55
C GLU A 163 10.65 10.22 -11.55
N SER A 164 9.87 10.93 -12.38
CA SER A 164 10.40 11.86 -13.39
C SER A 164 11.16 13.03 -12.76
N VAL A 165 10.61 13.63 -11.71
CA VAL A 165 11.25 14.72 -10.94
C VAL A 165 12.49 14.20 -10.23
N GLY A 166 12.44 13.00 -9.64
CA GLY A 166 13.59 12.34 -9.02
C GLY A 166 14.73 12.15 -10.02
N TYR A 167 14.43 11.64 -11.21
CA TYR A 167 15.40 11.47 -12.29
C TYR A 167 16.03 12.80 -12.71
N LEU A 168 15.22 13.83 -12.96
CA LEU A 168 15.72 15.16 -13.33
C LEU A 168 16.63 15.75 -12.26
N ARG A 169 16.28 15.60 -10.97
CA ARG A 169 17.12 16.03 -9.85
C ARG A 169 18.47 15.31 -9.86
N THR A 170 18.48 14.00 -10.03
CA THR A 170 19.72 13.21 -10.07
C THR A 170 20.62 13.62 -11.24
N VAL A 171 20.04 13.84 -12.44
CA VAL A 171 20.80 14.31 -13.61
C VAL A 171 21.38 15.70 -13.39
N LEU A 172 20.59 16.64 -12.87
CA LEU A 172 21.06 18.00 -12.54
C LEU A 172 22.19 17.97 -11.51
N PHE A 173 22.03 17.20 -10.43
CA PHE A 173 23.08 17.05 -9.42
C PHE A 173 24.35 16.44 -10.00
N GLY A 174 24.24 15.38 -10.81
CA GLY A 174 25.37 14.76 -11.48
C GLY A 174 26.10 15.70 -12.44
N PHE A 175 25.37 16.56 -13.15
CA PHE A 175 25.96 17.57 -14.02
C PHE A 175 26.69 18.67 -13.24
N VAL A 176 26.09 19.14 -12.13
CA VAL A 176 26.72 20.15 -11.25
C VAL A 176 27.98 19.61 -10.59
N THR A 177 27.96 18.37 -10.09
CA THR A 177 29.15 17.74 -9.50
C THR A 177 30.25 17.53 -10.53
N LEU A 178 29.92 17.10 -11.75
CA LEU A 178 30.88 16.98 -12.85
C LEU A 178 31.50 18.33 -13.21
N LEU A 179 30.69 19.39 -13.31
CA LEU A 179 31.19 20.75 -13.56
C LEU A 179 32.14 21.22 -12.45
N LEU A 180 31.79 21.01 -11.18
CA LEU A 180 32.65 21.36 -10.05
C LEU A 180 33.97 20.59 -10.07
N LEU A 181 33.94 19.30 -10.40
CA LEU A 181 35.14 18.47 -10.54
C LEU A 181 36.04 18.91 -11.71
N CYS A 182 35.46 19.34 -12.84
CA CYS A 182 36.23 19.84 -13.98
C CYS A 182 36.85 21.24 -13.76
N ASN A 183 36.37 22.01 -12.78
CA ASN A 183 36.85 23.37 -12.49
C ASN A 183 37.83 23.45 -11.30
N LEU A 184 38.22 22.32 -10.71
CA LEU A 184 39.26 22.28 -9.67
C LEU A 184 40.64 22.45 -10.33
N PRO A 185 41.41 23.49 -9.97
CA PRO A 185 42.79 23.62 -10.43
C PRO A 185 43.65 22.51 -9.79
N PHE A 186 44.46 21.83 -10.61
CA PHE A 186 45.47 20.85 -10.17
C PHE A 186 46.61 21.51 -9.38
#